data_AF-A0A9Q9II76-F1
#
_entry.id   AF-A0A9Q9II76-F1
#
_cell.length_a   1.000
_cell.length_b   1.000
_cell.length_c   1.000
_cell.angle_alpha   90.00
_cell.angle_beta   90.00
_cell.angle_gamma   90.00
#
_symmetry.space_group_name_H-M   'P 1'
#
loop_
_entity.id
_entity.type
_entity.pdbx_description
1 polymer ?
#
loop_
_entity_poly.entity_id
_entity_poly.type
_entity_poly.pdbx_seq_one_letter_code
_entity_poly.pdbx_strand_id
1 'polypeptide(L)' 'MIDDDRVSSRAEELLPEELTAGSDDPKAQAEALLQDSDDREHYRESSPDLRIDHRTSTEAAATGE' A
#
# COMPACT_ATOMS: atom_id res chain seq x y z
N MET A 1 -13.58 -6.99 3.91
CA MET A 1 -14.29 -5.72 4.13
C MET A 1 -13.25 -4.78 4.71
N ILE A 2 -13.01 -3.65 4.07
CA ILE A 2 -11.98 -2.71 4.51
C ILE A 2 -12.50 -1.96 5.74
N ASP A 3 -11.64 -1.76 6.73
CA ASP A 3 -11.96 -0.97 7.93
C ASP A 3 -12.23 0.49 7.58
N ASP A 4 -13.37 1.03 8.01
CA ASP A 4 -13.78 2.42 7.78
C ASP A 4 -12.77 3.44 8.33
N ASP A 5 -12.12 3.10 9.45
CA ASP A 5 -11.06 3.92 10.07
C ASP A 5 -9.80 4.02 9.18
N ARG A 6 -9.43 2.91 8.50
CA ARG A 6 -8.34 2.90 7.52
C ARG A 6 -8.69 3.78 6.30
N VAL A 7 -9.93 3.69 5.83
CA VAL A 7 -10.42 4.50 4.70
C VAL A 7 -10.42 5.98 5.06
N SER A 8 -10.94 6.36 6.24
CA SER A 8 -10.96 7.76 6.68
C SER A 8 -9.55 8.33 6.78
N SER A 9 -8.65 7.62 7.48
CA SER A 9 -7.27 8.09 7.65
C SER A 9 -6.58 8.34 6.31
N ARG A 10 -6.70 7.41 5.35
CA ARG A 10 -6.09 7.59 4.02
C ARG A 10 -6.75 8.69 3.19
N ALA A 11 -8.07 8.86 3.32
CA ALA A 11 -8.81 9.90 2.62
C ALA A 11 -8.48 11.31 3.18
N GLU A 12 -8.07 11.40 4.44
CA GLU A 12 -7.63 12.64 5.09
C GLU A 12 -6.15 12.97 4.74
N GLU A 13 -5.33 11.95 4.54
CA GLU A 13 -3.92 12.06 4.15
C GLU A 13 -3.71 11.99 2.63
N LEU A 14 -4.33 12.92 1.90
CA LEU A 14 -4.12 13.03 0.45
C LEU A 14 -2.68 13.46 0.12
N LEU A 15 -2.10 12.82 -0.89
CA LEU A 15 -0.80 13.19 -1.41
C LEU A 15 -0.85 14.58 -2.07
N PRO A 16 0.26 15.33 -2.13
CA PRO A 16 0.31 16.64 -2.78
C PRO A 16 -0.21 16.60 -4.23
N GLU A 17 0.04 15.52 -4.95
CA GLU A 17 -0.43 15.29 -6.32
C GLU A 17 -1.95 15.11 -6.36
N GLU A 18 -2.54 14.38 -5.40
CA GLU A 18 -3.99 14.15 -5.29
C GLU A 18 -4.73 15.45 -4.92
N LEU A 19 -4.13 16.25 -4.04
CA LEU A 19 -4.63 17.59 -3.69
C LEU A 19 -4.59 18.54 -4.90
N THR A 20 -3.51 18.48 -5.68
CA THR A 20 -3.33 19.32 -6.87
C THR A 20 -4.28 18.93 -7.99
N ALA A 21 -4.50 17.63 -8.19
CA ALA A 21 -5.44 17.11 -9.18
C ALA A 21 -6.91 17.35 -8.78
N GLY A 22 -7.19 17.41 -7.47
CA GLY A 22 -8.53 17.49 -6.92
C GLY A 22 -9.21 16.13 -6.97
N SER A 23 -9.20 15.41 -5.85
CA SER A 23 -9.92 14.14 -5.73
C SER A 23 -11.42 14.41 -5.56
N ASP A 24 -12.24 13.88 -6.48
CA ASP A 24 -13.70 14.10 -6.52
C ASP A 24 -14.41 13.39 -5.35
N ASP A 25 -13.94 12.19 -4.99
CA ASP A 25 -14.34 11.45 -3.79
C ASP A 25 -13.10 10.78 -3.14
N PRO A 26 -12.45 11.45 -2.18
CA PRO A 26 -11.29 10.93 -1.47
C PRO A 26 -11.56 9.60 -0.76
N LYS A 27 -12.79 9.36 -0.29
CA LYS A 27 -13.14 8.11 0.41
C LYS A 27 -13.25 6.95 -0.55
N ALA A 28 -13.93 7.14 -1.68
CA ALA A 28 -14.01 6.10 -2.72
C ALA A 28 -12.62 5.77 -3.29
N GLN A 29 -11.77 6.78 -3.48
CA GLN A 29 -10.38 6.57 -3.90
C GLN A 29 -9.58 5.78 -2.84
N ALA A 30 -9.68 6.14 -1.57
CA ALA A 30 -8.99 5.46 -0.47
C ALA A 30 -9.43 3.98 -0.35
N GLU A 31 -10.73 3.69 -0.45
CA GLU A 31 -11.25 2.32 -0.42
C GLU A 31 -10.68 1.48 -1.58
N ALA A 32 -10.71 2.01 -2.81
CA ALA A 32 -10.20 1.29 -3.97
C ALA A 32 -8.69 1.00 -3.87
N LEU A 33 -7.89 1.96 -3.38
CA LEU A 33 -6.46 1.79 -3.20
C LEU A 33 -6.11 0.77 -2.11
N LEU A 34 -6.83 0.81 -0.98
CA LEU A 34 -6.64 -0.14 0.10
C LEU A 34 -7.03 -1.55 -0.34
N GLN A 35 -8.09 -1.70 -1.13
CA GLN A 35 -8.48 -3.00 -1.67
C GLN A 35 -7.41 -3.58 -2.59
N ASP A 36 -6.92 -2.78 -3.54
CA ASP A 36 -5.84 -3.21 -4.45
C ASP A 36 -4.56 -3.56 -3.66
N SER A 37 -4.26 -2.81 -2.61
CA SER A 37 -3.09 -3.05 -1.77
C SER A 37 -3.20 -4.38 -1.01
N ASP A 38 -4.35 -4.62 -0.36
CA ASP A 38 -4.61 -5.86 0.36
C ASP A 38 -4.61 -7.07 -0.62
N ASP A 39 -5.19 -6.92 -1.82
CA ASP A 39 -5.18 -7.96 -2.86
C ASP A 39 -3.75 -8.27 -3.36
N ARG A 40 -2.94 -7.24 -3.60
CA ARG A 40 -1.54 -7.39 -4.03
C ARG A 40 -0.68 -8.01 -2.94
N GLU A 41 -0.90 -7.66 -1.68
CA GLU A 41 -0.21 -8.27 -0.55
C GLU A 41 -0.57 -9.76 -0.44
N HIS A 42 -1.86 -10.11 -0.46
CA HIS A 42 -2.30 -11.50 -0.41
C HIS A 42 -1.77 -12.32 -1.60
N TYR A 43 -1.84 -11.76 -2.82
CA TYR A 43 -1.29 -12.41 -4.01
C TYR A 43 0.22 -12.59 -3.92
N ARG A 44 0.94 -11.57 -3.44
CA ARG A 44 2.39 -11.61 -3.25
C ARG A 44 2.81 -12.74 -2.33
N GLU A 45 2.17 -12.85 -1.17
CA GLU A 45 2.49 -13.89 -0.17
C GLU A 45 2.10 -15.30 -0.64
N SER A 46 1.07 -15.41 -1.49
CA SER A 46 0.55 -16.69 -1.98
C SER A 46 1.19 -17.17 -3.30
N SER A 47 2.02 -16.35 -3.95
CA SER A 47 2.54 -16.65 -5.29
C SER A 47 3.85 -17.45 -5.24
N PRO A 48 3.85 -18.75 -5.63
CA PRO A 48 5.04 -19.58 -5.59
C PRO A 48 6.14 -19.15 -6.59
N ASP A 49 5.76 -18.46 -7.66
CA ASP A 49 6.70 -17.96 -8.68
C ASP A 49 7.33 -16.60 -8.31
N LEU A 50 6.83 -15.94 -7.27
CA LEU A 50 7.29 -14.62 -6.87
C LEU A 50 8.35 -14.76 -5.77
N ARG A 51 9.62 -14.53 -6.13
CA ARG A 51 10.73 -14.57 -5.16
C ARG A 51 10.73 -13.30 -4.32
N ILE A 52 10.15 -13.35 -3.13
CA ILE A 52 10.16 -12.27 -2.14
C ILE A 52 11.41 -12.36 -1.26
N ASP A 53 12.13 -11.24 -1.13
CA ASP A 53 13.29 -11.10 -0.26
C ASP A 53 12.83 -10.50 1.07
N HIS A 54 12.94 -11.27 2.15
CA HIS A 54 12.54 -10.86 3.50
C HIS A 54 13.73 -10.35 4.34
N ARG A 55 14.85 -9.96 3.72
CA ARG A 55 15.98 -9.39 4.46
C ARG A 55 15.57 -8.12 5.17
N THR A 56 15.95 -8.02 6.43
CA THR A 56 15.87 -6.79 7.22
C THR A 56 16.84 -5.75 6.70
N SER A 57 16.65 -4.48 7.10
CA SER A 57 17.54 -3.37 6.72
C SER A 57 19.01 -3.64 7.07
N THR A 58 19.28 -4.31 8.19
CA THR A 58 20.65 -4.67 8.62
C THR A 58 21.25 -5.74 7.72
N GLU A 59 20.50 -6.78 7.37
CA GLU A 59 20.96 -7.86 6.48
C GLU A 59 21.18 -7.38 5.05
N ALA A 60 20.36 -6.43 4.58
CA ALA A 60 20.54 -5.79 3.29
C ALA A 60 21.84 -4.96 3.25
N ALA A 61 22.13 -4.22 4.32
CA ALA A 61 23.35 -3.41 4.44
C ALA A 61 24.63 -4.25 4.57
N ALA A 62 24.56 -5.43 5.19
CA ALA A 62 25.71 -6.31 5.43
C ALA A 62 26.24 -7.04 4.16
N THR A 63 25.54 -6.98 3.02
CA THR A 63 25.94 -7.71 1.80
C THR A 63 27.01 -6.96 0.96
N GLY A 64 27.54 -5.85 1.47
CA GLY A 64 28.46 -4.96 0.74
C GLY A 64 29.87 -4.81 1.33
N GLU A 65 30.26 -5.61 2.33
CA GLU A 65 31.61 -5.60 2.94
C GLU A 65 32.49 -6.77 2.49
#